data_AF-A0A316GKK3-F1
#
_entry.id   AF-A0A316GKK3-F1
#
_cell.length_a   1.000
_cell.length_b   1.000
_cell.length_c   1.000
_cell.angle_alpha   90.00
_cell.angle_beta   90.00
_cell.angle_gamma   90.00
#
_symmetry.space_group_name_H-M   'P 1'
#
loop_
_entity.id
_entity.type
_entity.pdbx_description
1 polymer ?
#
loop_
_entity_poly.entity_id
_entity_poly.type
_entity_poly.pdbx_seq_one_letter_code
_entity_poly.pdbx_strand_id
1 'polypeptide(L)' 'MSDTQIITIDGIDYNLDNLTEKARLQIQNIRFCDQQIRQLQNEWAIADTARLGYANALRREVEKHKI' A
#
# COMPACT_ATOMS: atom_id res chain seq x y z
N MET A 1 -16.23 -19.87 24.87
CA MET A 1 -14.79 -19.74 24.55
C MET A 1 -14.63 -18.30 24.09
N SER A 2 -13.88 -17.50 24.83
CA SER A 2 -13.66 -16.09 24.49
C SER A 2 -12.57 -16.05 23.42
N ASP A 3 -12.92 -15.83 22.16
CA ASP A 3 -11.93 -15.65 21.10
C ASP A 3 -11.19 -14.34 21.36
N THR A 4 -9.96 -14.45 21.87
CA THR A 4 -9.06 -13.31 22.03
C THR A 4 -8.72 -12.73 20.65
N GLN A 5 -9.13 -11.49 20.40
CA GLN A 5 -8.81 -10.84 19.14
C GLN A 5 -7.38 -10.29 19.18
N ILE A 6 -6.47 -10.99 18.51
CA ILE A 6 -5.08 -10.53 18.31
C ILE A 6 -4.97 -9.84 16.96
N ILE A 7 -4.31 -8.69 16.94
CA ILE A 7 -3.92 -7.98 15.73
C ILE A 7 -2.42 -7.77 15.69
N THR A 8 -1.80 -8.07 14.57
CA THR A 8 -0.39 -7.74 14.31
C THR A 8 -0.29 -6.40 13.59
N ILE A 9 0.47 -5.46 14.15
CA ILE A 9 0.87 -4.19 13.50
C ILE A 9 2.38 -4.04 13.67
N ASP A 10 3.09 -3.71 12.59
CA ASP A 10 4.55 -3.54 12.60
C ASP A 10 5.32 -4.75 13.18
N GLY A 11 4.77 -5.96 13.00
CA GLY A 11 5.34 -7.19 13.53
C GLY A 11 5.13 -7.41 15.03
N ILE A 12 4.33 -6.57 15.68
CA ILE A 12 3.97 -6.68 17.10
C ILE A 12 2.52 -7.12 17.22
N ASP A 13 2.29 -8.16 18.02
CA ASP A 13 0.95 -8.66 18.33
C ASP A 13 0.32 -7.89 19.49
N TYR A 14 -0.88 -7.36 19.25
CA TYR A 14 -1.69 -6.66 20.25
C TYR A 14 -2.96 -7.44 20.52
N ASN A 15 -3.18 -7.79 21.79
CA ASN A 15 -4.45 -8.33 22.24
C ASN A 15 -5.46 -7.19 22.44
N LEU A 16 -6.48 -7.11 21.58
CA LEU A 16 -7.48 -6.04 21.57
C LEU A 16 -8.32 -5.94 22.85
N ASP A 17 -8.46 -7.04 23.59
CA ASP A 17 -9.20 -7.10 24.84
C ASP A 17 -8.44 -6.44 26.00
N ASN A 18 -7.11 -6.38 25.89
CA ASN A 18 -6.22 -5.77 26.87
C ASN A 18 -5.90 -4.30 26.57
N LEU A 19 -6.39 -3.76 25.45
CA LEU A 19 -6.11 -2.39 25.03
C LEU A 19 -7.08 -1.39 25.64
N THR A 20 -6.55 -0.21 25.95
CA THR A 20 -7.40 0.96 26.24
C THR A 20 -8.16 1.39 24.98
N GLU A 21 -9.29 2.09 25.17
CA GLU A 21 -10.06 2.65 24.06
C GLU A 21 -9.20 3.56 23.16
N LYS A 22 -8.33 4.38 23.77
CA LYS A 22 -7.38 5.23 23.03
C LYS A 22 -6.43 4.41 22.17
N ALA A 23 -5.89 3.32 22.68
CA ALA A 23 -5.00 2.44 21.91
C ALA A 23 -5.75 1.77 20.75
N ARG A 24 -6.98 1.30 20.98
CA ARG A 24 -7.84 0.73 19.94
C ARG A 24 -8.14 1.74 18.82
N LEU A 25 -8.37 3.00 19.16
CA LEU A 25 -8.56 4.08 18.18
C LEU A 25 -7.31 4.28 17.31
N GLN A 26 -6.11 4.26 17.91
CA GLN A 26 -4.87 4.39 17.13
C GLN A 26 -4.68 3.21 16.17
N ILE A 27 -5.00 1.98 16.60
CA ILE A 27 -4.99 0.81 15.71
C ILE A 27 -5.90 0.99 14.51
N GLN A 28 -7.10 1.54 14.71
CA GLN A 28 -8.03 1.82 13.59
C GLN A 28 -7.45 2.87 12.63
N ASN A 29 -6.85 3.94 13.16
CA ASN A 29 -6.21 4.97 12.35
C ASN A 29 -5.04 4.41 11.53
N ILE A 30 -4.19 3.56 12.14
CA ILE A 30 -3.07 2.91 11.43
C ILE A 30 -3.61 2.05 10.29
N ARG A 31 -4.62 1.19 10.54
CA ARG A 31 -5.23 0.36 9.49
C ARG A 31 -5.81 1.18 8.34
N PHE A 32 -6.41 2.33 8.66
CA PHE A 32 -6.91 3.25 7.65
C PHE A 32 -5.76 3.79 6.79
N CYS A 33 -4.69 4.29 7.42
CA CYS A 33 -3.49 4.75 6.72
C CYS A 33 -2.87 3.64 5.84
N ASP A 34 -2.77 2.41 6.34
CA ASP A 34 -2.22 1.28 5.59
C ASP A 34 -3.04 0.96 4.33
N GLN A 35 -4.37 1.07 4.43
CA GLN A 35 -5.26 0.89 3.28
C GLN A 35 -5.01 1.98 2.23
N GLN A 36 -4.87 3.24 2.66
CA GLN A 36 -4.57 4.36 1.76
C GLN A 36 -3.20 4.18 1.08
N ILE A 37 -2.18 3.75 1.84
CA ILE A 37 -0.85 3.47 1.29
C ILE A 37 -0.92 2.37 0.22
N ARG A 38 -1.62 1.27 0.48
CA ARG A 38 -1.80 0.20 -0.51
C ARG A 38 -2.50 0.71 -1.77
N GLN A 39 -3.51 1.55 -1.63
CA GLN A 39 -4.21 2.14 -2.77
C GLN A 39 -3.26 2.99 -3.62
N LEU A 40 -2.47 3.86 -3.01
CA LEU A 40 -1.49 4.70 -3.70
C LEU A 40 -0.40 3.86 -4.40
N GLN A 41 0.05 2.77 -3.77
CA GLN A 41 1.00 1.85 -4.39
C GLN A 41 0.43 1.18 -5.64
N ASN A 42 -0.85 0.82 -5.63
CA ASN A 42 -1.52 0.26 -6.81
C ASN A 42 -1.61 1.30 -7.95
N GLU A 43 -2.00 2.53 -7.63
CA GLU A 43 -2.07 3.63 -8.60
C GLU A 43 -0.70 3.94 -9.19
N TRP A 44 0.34 3.94 -8.35
CA TRP A 44 1.72 4.11 -8.78
C TRP A 44 2.15 3.00 -9.74
N ALA A 45 1.84 1.73 -9.44
CA ALA A 45 2.20 0.61 -10.31
C ALA A 45 1.53 0.70 -11.70
N ILE A 46 0.27 1.17 -11.75
CA ILE A 46 -0.44 1.44 -13.01
C ILE A 46 0.28 2.54 -13.81
N ALA A 47 0.59 3.66 -13.15
CA ALA A 47 1.25 4.79 -13.79
C ALA A 47 2.67 4.42 -14.29
N ASP A 48 3.42 3.66 -13.50
CA ASP A 48 4.77 3.22 -13.86
C ASP A 48 4.74 2.30 -15.10
N THR A 49 3.79 1.37 -15.15
CA THR A 49 3.58 0.50 -16.31
C THR A 49 3.29 1.30 -17.58
N ALA A 50 2.39 2.28 -17.51
CA ALA A 50 2.09 3.17 -18.63
C ALA A 50 3.33 3.96 -19.08
N ARG A 51 4.07 4.53 -18.13
CA ARG A 51 5.32 5.26 -18.40
C ARG A 51 6.36 4.39 -19.10
N LEU A 52 6.55 3.15 -18.67
CA LEU A 52 7.45 2.20 -19.33
C LEU A 52 7.00 1.90 -20.78
N GLY A 53 5.69 1.73 -20.99
CA GLY A 53 5.09 1.59 -22.31
C GLY A 53 5.41 2.76 -23.24
N TYR A 54 5.21 4.00 -22.76
CA TYR A 54 5.50 5.21 -23.52
C TYR A 54 7.00 5.40 -23.78
N ALA A 55 7.86 5.12 -22.80
CA ALA A 55 9.31 5.18 -22.99
C ALA A 55 9.77 4.20 -24.09
N ASN A 56 9.22 2.99 -24.11
CA ASN A 56 9.52 2.01 -25.16
C ASN A 56 8.98 2.43 -26.53
N ALA A 57 7.78 3.03 -26.58
CA ALA A 57 7.25 3.59 -27.81
C ALA A 57 8.14 4.70 -28.37
N LEU A 58 8.58 5.63 -27.51
CA LEU A 58 9.50 6.70 -27.89
C LEU A 58 10.81 6.15 -28.44
N ARG A 59 11.44 5.18 -27.76
CA ARG A 59 12.69 4.55 -28.23
C ARG A 59 12.55 3.99 -29.64
N ARG A 60 11.45 3.26 -29.90
CA ARG A 60 11.18 2.71 -31.23
C ARG A 60 11.03 3.79 -32.30
N GLU A 61 10.38 4.91 -31.98
CA GLU A 61 10.21 6.01 -32.94
C GLU A 61 11.53 6.72 -33.23
N VAL A 62 12.39 6.92 -32.22
CA VAL A 62 13.75 7.46 -32.40
C VAL A 62 14.61 6.53 -33.25
N GLU A 63 14.61 5.22 -32.98
CA GLU A 63 15.37 4.24 -33.76
C GLU A 63 14.92 4.17 -35.22
N LYS A 64 13.60 4.20 -35.48
CA LYS A 64 13.04 4.19 -36.84
C LYS A 64 13.42 5.44 -37.63
N HIS A 65 13.46 6.60 -36.98
CA HIS A 65 13.64 7.88 -37.66
C HIS A 65 15.07 8.41 -37.61
N LYS A 66 16.04 7.67 -37.03
CA LYS A 66 17.48 8.01 -36.90
C LYS A 66 17.75 9.50 -37.10
N ILE A 67 17.25 10.31 -36.16
CA ILE A 67 17.67 11.71 -36.00
C ILE A 67 18.93 11.70 -35.15
#